data_AF-X1V179-F1
#
_entry.id   AF-X1V179-F1
#
_cell.length_a   1.000
_cell.length_b   1.000
_cell.length_c   1.000
_cell.angle_alpha   90.00
_cell.angle_beta   90.00
_cell.angle_gamma   90.00
#
_symmetry.space_group_name_H-M   'P 1'
#
loop_
_entity.id
_entity.type
_entity.pdbx_description
1 polymer ?
#
loop_
_entity_poly.entity_id
_entity_poly.type
_entity_poly.pdbx_seq_one_letter_code
_entity_poly.pdbx_strand_id
1 'polypeptide(L)'
;HFTIYFSGKGSKIRSLHDYKKEISLLYRETTGRNGFIEYGIEVDFSYIRDLADRYIKAGNLLEAATIYQALSEVIAETMEGVDDSDGYYGGEFAQAMEDFVNCINRAKLSYKEKKDYIDYLFNKYIENDPDYFQEYYDYALREICQSKDGLEHWKRLLKPHLPADLPDHDQWHEYYHARELLDMQLHILDLLDDGNGFYELIQRYYHKDHGFCLLYANRLEKDGRSKEAVRMAEEGLGLFPDR
;
A
#
# COMPACT_ATOMS: atom_id res chain seq x y z
N HIS A 1 6.84 -13.22 -17.81
CA HIS A 1 8.19 -12.74 -18.17
C HIS A 1 8.04 -11.48 -19.03
N PHE A 2 8.17 -10.30 -18.44
CA PHE A 2 8.24 -9.04 -19.19
C PHE A 2 9.54 -8.32 -18.80
N THR A 3 10.37 -8.05 -19.79
CA THR A 3 11.63 -7.31 -19.66
C THR A 3 11.45 -6.01 -20.42
N ILE A 4 11.50 -4.88 -19.73
CA ILE A 4 11.50 -3.55 -20.34
C ILE A 4 12.94 -3.21 -20.74
N TYR A 5 13.17 -2.88 -22.02
CA TYR A 5 14.44 -2.41 -22.54
C TYR A 5 14.41 -0.88 -22.69
N PHE A 6 15.34 -0.19 -22.04
CA PHE A 6 15.72 1.19 -22.41
C PHE A 6 17.18 1.22 -22.86
N SER A 7 17.42 1.83 -24.02
CA SER A 7 18.72 1.88 -24.68
C SER A 7 19.51 3.15 -24.32
N GLY A 8 20.76 2.96 -23.91
CA GLY A 8 21.75 4.01 -23.70
C GLY A 8 23.04 3.42 -23.15
N LYS A 9 24.10 3.36 -23.98
CA LYS A 9 25.39 2.72 -23.67
C LYS A 9 26.03 3.30 -22.41
N GLY A 10 26.37 2.46 -21.42
CA GLY A 10 27.32 2.83 -20.37
C GLY A 10 27.24 2.12 -19.02
N SER A 11 26.25 1.27 -18.75
CA SER A 11 26.24 0.21 -17.74
C SER A 11 24.98 -0.60 -18.02
N LYS A 12 24.97 -1.91 -17.78
CA LYS A 12 23.75 -2.70 -17.94
C LYS A 12 22.78 -2.19 -16.87
N ILE A 13 21.69 -1.51 -17.27
CA ILE A 13 20.60 -1.14 -16.34
C ILE A 13 20.23 -2.41 -15.59
N ARG A 14 20.33 -2.37 -14.26
CA ARG A 14 20.09 -3.55 -13.44
C ARG A 14 18.59 -3.77 -13.37
N SER A 15 18.19 -5.02 -13.54
CA SER A 15 16.78 -5.39 -13.39
C SER A 15 16.41 -5.46 -11.90
N LEU A 16 15.11 -5.39 -11.60
CA LEU A 16 14.58 -5.70 -10.28
C LEU A 16 15.17 -7.01 -9.72
N HIS A 17 15.24 -8.05 -10.57
CA HIS A 17 15.81 -9.34 -10.21
C HIS A 17 17.30 -9.25 -9.82
N ASP A 18 18.08 -8.40 -10.49
CA ASP A 18 19.49 -8.20 -10.16
C ASP A 18 19.67 -7.55 -8.78
N TYR A 19 18.78 -6.64 -8.39
CA TYR A 19 18.78 -6.05 -7.05
C TYR A 19 18.28 -7.03 -6.00
N LYS A 20 17.17 -7.74 -6.25
CA LYS A 20 16.66 -8.78 -5.33
C LYS A 20 17.73 -9.83 -5.03
N LYS A 21 18.50 -10.25 -6.05
CA LYS A 21 19.60 -11.19 -5.88
C LYS A 21 20.70 -10.65 -4.96
N GLU A 22 21.07 -9.37 -5.09
CA GLU A 22 22.08 -8.75 -4.23
C GLU A 22 21.59 -8.64 -2.78
N ILE A 23 20.34 -8.22 -2.57
CA ILE A 23 19.75 -8.10 -1.24
C ILE A 23 19.61 -9.49 -0.59
N SER A 24 19.20 -10.49 -1.35
CA SER A 24 19.14 -11.89 -0.88
C SER A 24 20.51 -12.46 -0.48
N LEU A 25 21.62 -11.94 -1.03
CA LEU A 25 22.96 -12.35 -0.60
C LEU A 25 23.27 -11.83 0.81
N LEU A 26 22.82 -10.63 1.16
CA LEU A 26 22.99 -10.07 2.51
C LEU A 26 22.33 -10.96 3.57
N TYR A 27 21.12 -11.45 3.28
CA TYR A 27 20.47 -12.47 4.11
C TYR A 27 21.34 -13.71 4.23
N ARG A 28 21.77 -14.33 3.12
CA ARG A 28 22.59 -15.56 3.16
C ARG A 28 23.93 -15.40 3.89
N GLU A 29 24.53 -14.22 3.85
CA GLU A 29 25.78 -13.91 4.56
C GLU A 29 25.56 -13.76 6.07
N THR A 30 24.39 -13.26 6.46
CA THR A 30 23.96 -13.10 7.86
C THR A 30 23.42 -14.42 8.43
N THR A 31 22.68 -15.17 7.61
CA THR A 31 22.13 -16.47 7.94
C THR A 31 23.26 -17.47 8.14
N GLY A 32 23.46 -17.90 9.39
CA GLY A 32 24.42 -18.95 9.71
C GLY A 32 24.01 -20.32 9.15
N ARG A 33 24.64 -21.40 9.65
CA ARG A 33 24.36 -22.78 9.21
C ARG A 33 22.93 -23.25 9.46
N ASN A 34 22.18 -22.54 10.31
CA ASN A 34 20.86 -22.94 10.78
C ASN A 34 19.72 -22.50 9.84
N GLY A 35 20.00 -21.65 8.84
CA GLY A 35 18.97 -21.18 7.90
C GLY A 35 17.97 -20.18 8.47
N PHE A 36 18.22 -19.68 9.69
CA PHE A 36 17.37 -18.74 10.43
C PHE A 36 18.24 -17.60 10.99
N ILE A 37 17.72 -16.39 10.99
CA ILE A 37 18.36 -15.22 11.61
C ILE A 37 17.73 -15.01 12.99
N GLU A 38 18.53 -15.22 14.02
CA GLU A 38 18.09 -15.17 15.43
C GLU A 38 17.97 -13.73 15.94
N TYR A 39 17.14 -13.54 16.98
CA TYR A 39 16.97 -12.27 17.68
C TYR A 39 18.31 -11.59 18.01
N GLY A 40 18.39 -10.29 17.71
CA GLY A 40 19.59 -9.46 17.93
C GLY A 40 20.69 -9.63 16.88
N ILE A 41 20.45 -10.42 15.82
CA ILE A 41 21.26 -10.46 14.61
C ILE A 41 20.43 -9.83 13.49
N GLU A 42 20.93 -8.76 12.90
CA GLU A 42 20.22 -8.01 11.86
C GLU A 42 20.99 -8.05 10.54
N VAL A 43 20.27 -8.08 9.43
CA VAL A 43 20.88 -7.89 8.09
C VAL A 43 21.12 -6.41 7.89
N ASP A 44 22.37 -6.02 7.63
CA ASP A 44 22.70 -4.62 7.35
C ASP A 44 22.34 -4.23 5.91
N PHE A 45 21.30 -3.41 5.75
CA PHE A 45 20.87 -2.86 4.45
C PHE A 45 21.52 -1.50 4.09
N SER A 46 22.47 -1.00 4.90
CA SER A 46 23.09 0.32 4.71
C SER A 46 23.64 0.53 3.30
N TYR A 47 24.36 -0.46 2.78
CA TYR A 47 24.93 -0.41 1.43
C TYR A 47 23.85 -0.29 0.32
N ILE A 48 22.69 -0.94 0.50
CA ILE A 48 21.57 -0.87 -0.44
C ILE A 48 20.95 0.52 -0.43
N ARG A 49 20.74 1.09 0.76
CA ARG A 49 20.26 2.48 0.92
C ARG A 49 21.23 3.49 0.32
N ASP A 50 22.52 3.36 0.61
CA ASP A 50 23.59 4.20 0.03
C ASP A 50 23.60 4.13 -1.51
N LEU A 51 23.32 2.96 -2.08
CA LEU A 51 23.22 2.78 -3.53
C LEU A 51 22.01 3.53 -4.09
N ALA A 52 20.82 3.38 -3.49
CA ALA A 52 19.62 4.11 -3.89
C ALA A 52 19.83 5.62 -3.78
N ASP A 53 20.45 6.09 -2.70
CA ASP A 53 20.80 7.49 -2.46
C ASP A 53 21.69 8.08 -3.55
N ARG A 54 22.66 7.32 -4.05
CA ARG A 54 23.50 7.75 -5.18
C ARG A 54 22.67 7.94 -6.44
N TYR A 55 21.72 7.05 -6.72
CA TYR A 55 20.80 7.22 -7.85
C TYR A 55 19.88 8.42 -7.68
N ILE A 56 19.33 8.64 -6.47
CA ILE A 56 18.53 9.83 -6.16
C ILE A 56 19.33 11.11 -6.39
N LYS A 57 20.56 11.19 -5.86
CA LYS A 57 21.46 12.36 -6.00
C LYS A 57 21.84 12.61 -7.47
N ALA A 58 21.92 11.55 -8.28
CA ALA A 58 22.14 11.64 -9.72
C ALA A 58 20.87 11.96 -10.54
N GLY A 59 19.70 12.06 -9.90
CA GLY A 59 18.41 12.32 -10.56
C GLY A 59 17.74 11.08 -11.16
N ASN A 60 18.29 9.89 -10.94
CA ASN A 60 17.79 8.61 -11.46
C ASN A 60 16.75 8.00 -10.51
N LEU A 61 15.62 8.70 -10.33
CA LEU A 61 14.60 8.34 -9.33
C LEU A 61 13.96 6.96 -9.57
N LEU A 62 13.75 6.55 -10.82
CA LEU A 62 13.13 5.25 -11.12
C LEU A 62 14.06 4.06 -10.82
N GLU A 63 15.37 4.27 -10.95
CA GLU A 63 16.35 3.24 -10.55
C GLU A 63 16.36 3.09 -9.03
N ALA A 64 16.33 4.21 -8.29
CA ALA A 64 16.18 4.19 -6.83
C ALA A 64 14.86 3.53 -6.39
N ALA A 65 13.74 3.84 -7.04
CA ALA A 65 12.47 3.17 -6.80
C ALA A 65 12.59 1.65 -7.03
N THR A 66 13.28 1.22 -8.08
CA THR A 66 13.49 -0.22 -8.36
C THR A 66 14.31 -0.91 -7.26
N ILE A 67 15.28 -0.21 -6.66
CA ILE A 67 16.05 -0.72 -5.51
C ILE A 67 15.16 -0.88 -4.28
N TYR A 68 14.35 0.12 -3.95
CA TYR A 68 13.46 0.07 -2.80
C TYR A 68 12.32 -0.94 -2.96
N GLN A 69 11.82 -1.12 -4.19
CA GLN A 69 10.91 -2.22 -4.52
C GLN A 69 11.60 -3.58 -4.30
N ALA A 70 12.85 -3.75 -4.75
CA ALA A 70 13.58 -4.99 -4.52
C ALA A 70 13.80 -5.25 -3.02
N LEU A 71 14.08 -4.21 -2.24
CA LEU A 71 14.30 -4.32 -0.80
C LEU A 71 13.03 -4.76 -0.06
N SER A 72 11.93 -4.05 -0.27
CA SER A 72 10.63 -4.42 0.33
C SER A 72 10.20 -5.83 -0.06
N GLU A 73 10.31 -6.22 -1.35
CA GLU A 73 9.97 -7.57 -1.78
C GLU A 73 10.84 -8.65 -1.13
N VAL A 74 12.16 -8.45 -1.02
CA VAL A 74 13.03 -9.45 -0.39
C VAL A 74 12.77 -9.54 1.10
N ILE A 75 12.51 -8.42 1.79
CA ILE A 75 12.11 -8.45 3.20
C ILE A 75 10.84 -9.31 3.34
N ALA A 76 9.77 -9.00 2.60
CA ALA A 76 8.53 -9.76 2.62
C ALA A 76 8.72 -11.26 2.33
N GLU A 77 9.56 -11.61 1.35
CA GLU A 77 9.84 -12.99 0.97
C GLU A 77 10.69 -13.77 1.99
N THR A 78 11.35 -13.10 2.93
CA THR A 78 12.30 -13.73 3.87
C THR A 78 11.82 -13.76 5.32
N MET A 79 10.66 -13.18 5.61
CA MET A 79 10.13 -13.04 6.97
C MET A 79 9.94 -14.37 7.72
N GLU A 80 9.65 -15.48 7.04
CA GLU A 80 9.58 -16.81 7.71
C GLU A 80 10.94 -17.28 8.26
N GLY A 81 12.04 -16.72 7.74
CA GLY A 81 13.41 -17.09 8.07
C GLY A 81 14.09 -16.17 9.08
N VAL A 82 13.37 -15.23 9.70
CA VAL A 82 13.93 -14.25 10.62
C VAL A 82 13.10 -14.12 11.90
N ASP A 83 13.77 -13.78 12.99
CA ASP A 83 13.11 -13.30 14.20
C ASP A 83 12.94 -11.78 14.13
N ASP A 84 11.70 -11.31 13.92
CA ASP A 84 11.35 -9.88 13.88
C ASP A 84 10.67 -9.41 15.17
N SER A 85 10.96 -10.04 16.32
CA SER A 85 10.31 -9.69 17.59
C SER A 85 10.58 -8.25 18.06
N ASP A 86 11.66 -7.61 17.59
CA ASP A 86 11.96 -6.20 17.83
C ASP A 86 11.39 -5.25 16.77
N GLY A 87 10.81 -5.79 15.69
CA GLY A 87 10.23 -5.02 14.58
C GLY A 87 11.25 -4.41 13.63
N TYR A 88 12.51 -4.85 13.65
CA TYR A 88 13.56 -4.37 12.74
C TYR A 88 13.16 -4.50 11.26
N TYR A 89 12.78 -5.70 10.82
CA TYR A 89 12.42 -5.99 9.43
C TYR A 89 11.10 -5.32 9.03
N GLY A 90 10.13 -5.27 9.94
CA GLY A 90 8.92 -4.47 9.75
C GLY A 90 9.23 -2.99 9.49
N GLY A 91 10.14 -2.42 10.27
CA GLY A 91 10.61 -1.03 10.09
C GLY A 91 11.36 -0.82 8.77
N GLU A 92 12.26 -1.73 8.40
CA GLU A 92 12.99 -1.67 7.14
C GLU A 92 12.06 -1.81 5.92
N PHE A 93 11.02 -2.65 6.01
CA PHE A 93 10.00 -2.77 4.97
C PHE A 93 9.22 -1.46 4.81
N ALA A 94 8.73 -0.91 5.93
CA ALA A 94 7.97 0.34 5.94
C ALA A 94 8.77 1.49 5.31
N GLN A 95 10.03 1.64 5.72
CA GLN A 95 10.93 2.66 5.19
C GLN A 95 11.19 2.46 3.69
N ALA A 96 11.43 1.22 3.24
CA ALA A 96 11.63 0.92 1.82
C ALA A 96 10.37 1.27 0.99
N MET A 97 9.18 0.99 1.51
CA MET A 97 7.92 1.35 0.84
C MET A 97 7.73 2.87 0.75
N GLU A 98 8.01 3.61 1.82
CA GLU A 98 7.96 5.07 1.82
C GLU A 98 8.94 5.66 0.80
N ASP A 99 10.18 5.19 0.78
CA ASP A 99 11.21 5.68 -0.15
C ASP A 99 10.91 5.32 -1.61
N PHE A 100 10.32 4.14 -1.85
CA PHE A 100 9.79 3.75 -3.15
C PHE A 100 8.73 4.76 -3.64
N VAL A 101 7.71 5.03 -2.83
CA VAL A 101 6.63 5.97 -3.14
C VAL A 101 7.16 7.38 -3.37
N ASN A 102 8.07 7.84 -2.51
CA ASN A 102 8.74 9.14 -2.62
C ASN A 102 9.47 9.28 -3.96
N CYS A 103 10.19 8.25 -4.41
CA CYS A 103 10.85 8.25 -5.71
C CYS A 103 9.84 8.37 -6.87
N ILE A 104 8.75 7.59 -6.85
CA ILE A 104 7.70 7.63 -7.87
C ILE A 104 7.02 9.00 -7.94
N ASN A 105 6.69 9.60 -6.80
CA ASN A 105 6.04 10.90 -6.75
C ASN A 105 6.97 12.03 -7.20
N ARG A 106 8.24 12.01 -6.80
CA ARG A 106 9.25 12.98 -7.25
C ARG A 106 9.59 12.87 -8.74
N ALA A 107 9.42 11.70 -9.34
CA ALA A 107 9.64 11.48 -10.76
C ALA A 107 8.58 12.15 -11.65
N LYS A 108 7.45 12.63 -11.09
CA LYS A 108 6.37 13.34 -11.81
C LYS A 108 5.89 12.61 -13.06
N LEU A 109 5.78 11.29 -12.94
CA LEU A 109 5.33 10.40 -14.00
C LEU A 109 3.91 10.72 -14.47
N SER A 110 3.64 10.48 -15.75
CA SER A 110 2.27 10.47 -16.27
C SER A 110 1.47 9.30 -15.68
N TYR A 111 0.14 9.37 -15.74
CA TYR A 111 -0.71 8.24 -15.34
C TYR A 111 -0.32 6.94 -16.06
N LYS A 112 -0.03 7.01 -17.37
CA LYS A 112 0.32 5.82 -18.16
C LYS A 112 1.55 5.10 -17.61
N GLU A 113 2.52 5.85 -17.11
CA GLU A 113 3.73 5.32 -16.48
C GLU A 113 3.47 4.87 -15.03
N LYS A 114 2.62 5.61 -14.28
CA LYS A 114 2.21 5.21 -12.92
C LYS A 114 1.35 3.95 -12.89
N LYS A 115 0.68 3.62 -13.99
CA LYS A 115 -0.26 2.50 -14.08
C LYS A 115 0.37 1.18 -13.64
N ASP A 116 1.58 0.88 -14.10
CA ASP A 116 2.25 -0.39 -13.78
C ASP A 116 2.59 -0.49 -12.27
N TYR A 117 2.88 0.64 -11.62
CA TYR A 117 3.09 0.68 -10.17
C TYR A 117 1.78 0.55 -9.38
N ILE A 118 0.69 1.14 -9.86
CA ILE A 118 -0.65 0.95 -9.28
C ILE A 118 -1.07 -0.52 -9.38
N ASP A 119 -0.87 -1.14 -10.56
CA ASP A 119 -1.15 -2.56 -10.78
C ASP A 119 -0.32 -3.43 -9.83
N TYR A 120 0.98 -3.13 -9.69
CA TYR A 120 1.88 -3.83 -8.76
C TYR A 120 1.40 -3.76 -7.30
N LEU A 121 1.18 -2.55 -6.77
CA LEU A 121 0.78 -2.36 -5.37
C LEU A 121 -0.59 -2.98 -5.09
N PHE A 122 -1.54 -2.83 -6.01
CA PHE A 122 -2.87 -3.42 -5.87
C PHE A 122 -2.82 -4.94 -5.89
N ASN A 123 -2.03 -5.54 -6.80
CA ASN A 123 -1.86 -6.99 -6.82
C ASN A 123 -1.23 -7.49 -5.51
N LYS A 124 -0.22 -6.79 -4.97
CA LYS A 124 0.37 -7.14 -3.67
C LYS A 124 -0.62 -7.04 -2.52
N TYR A 125 -1.43 -5.99 -2.50
CA TYR A 125 -2.50 -5.83 -1.52
C TYR A 125 -3.53 -6.97 -1.58
N ILE A 126 -3.96 -7.37 -2.78
CA ILE A 126 -4.96 -8.44 -2.97
C ILE A 126 -4.38 -9.84 -2.75
N GLU A 127 -3.13 -10.08 -3.17
CA GLU A 127 -2.43 -11.35 -2.92
C GLU A 127 -2.39 -11.66 -1.42
N ASN A 128 -2.20 -10.61 -0.59
CA ASN A 128 -2.24 -10.70 0.87
C ASN A 128 -1.35 -11.83 1.43
N ASP A 129 -0.18 -12.00 0.81
CA ASP A 129 0.76 -13.08 1.10
C ASP A 129 2.21 -12.52 1.03
N PRO A 130 2.82 -12.21 2.19
CA PRO A 130 2.25 -12.32 3.54
C PRO A 130 1.25 -11.19 3.89
N ASP A 131 0.39 -11.43 4.88
CA ASP A 131 -0.71 -10.53 5.28
C ASP A 131 -0.26 -9.33 6.15
N TYR A 132 0.79 -9.48 6.95
CA TYR A 132 1.27 -8.43 7.87
C TYR A 132 1.85 -7.18 7.19
N PHE A 133 2.07 -7.18 5.87
CA PHE A 133 2.49 -6.00 5.12
C PHE A 133 1.37 -5.35 4.28
N GLN A 134 0.15 -5.90 4.34
CA GLN A 134 -0.95 -5.48 3.49
C GLN A 134 -1.24 -3.97 3.58
N GLU A 135 -1.23 -3.40 4.79
CA GLU A 135 -1.55 -1.98 5.03
C GLU A 135 -0.60 -1.01 4.30
N TYR A 136 0.68 -1.35 4.20
CA TYR A 136 1.68 -0.50 3.54
C TYR A 136 1.44 -0.40 2.03
N TYR A 137 0.87 -1.44 1.40
CA TYR A 137 0.49 -1.39 0.01
C TYR A 137 -0.73 -0.49 -0.22
N ASP A 138 -1.70 -0.46 0.70
CA ASP A 138 -2.81 0.51 0.67
C ASP A 138 -2.29 1.95 0.82
N TYR A 139 -1.45 2.20 1.83
CA TYR A 139 -0.85 3.53 2.03
C TYR A 139 -0.08 4.00 0.80
N ALA A 140 0.74 3.11 0.21
CA ALA A 140 1.45 3.41 -1.02
C ALA A 140 0.50 3.72 -2.19
N LEU A 141 -0.61 2.98 -2.36
CA LEU A 141 -1.63 3.26 -3.36
C LEU A 141 -2.22 4.66 -3.18
N ARG A 142 -2.65 5.00 -1.96
CA ARG A 142 -3.24 6.31 -1.63
C ARG A 142 -2.28 7.46 -1.93
N GLU A 143 -0.99 7.26 -1.72
CA GLU A 143 0.03 8.28 -1.97
C GLU A 143 0.38 8.44 -3.46
N ILE A 144 0.50 7.36 -4.23
CA ILE A 144 0.87 7.48 -5.65
C ILE A 144 -0.33 7.81 -6.55
N CYS A 145 -1.54 7.44 -6.13
CA CYS A 145 -2.77 7.48 -6.93
C CYS A 145 -3.63 8.71 -6.61
N GLN A 146 -3.18 9.88 -7.07
CA GLN A 146 -3.88 11.16 -6.82
C GLN A 146 -4.51 11.79 -8.06
N SER A 147 -4.19 11.29 -9.26
CA SER A 147 -4.78 11.80 -10.50
C SER A 147 -6.12 11.13 -10.77
N LYS A 148 -7.03 11.85 -11.45
CA LYS A 148 -8.34 11.30 -11.84
C LYS A 148 -8.20 9.99 -12.63
N ASP A 149 -7.32 9.94 -13.62
CA ASP A 149 -7.13 8.74 -14.43
C ASP A 149 -6.58 7.56 -13.62
N GLY A 150 -5.69 7.84 -12.65
CA GLY A 150 -5.17 6.85 -11.71
C GLY A 150 -6.27 6.32 -10.80
N LEU A 151 -7.07 7.20 -10.21
CA LEU A 151 -8.18 6.83 -9.33
C LEU A 151 -9.24 6.02 -10.06
N GLU A 152 -9.59 6.37 -11.30
CA GLU A 152 -10.48 5.58 -12.15
C GLU A 152 -9.89 4.21 -12.48
N HIS A 153 -8.56 4.11 -12.61
CA HIS A 153 -7.89 2.83 -12.81
C HIS A 153 -7.93 1.96 -11.55
N TRP A 154 -7.60 2.53 -10.39
CA TRP A 154 -7.69 1.83 -9.12
C TRP A 154 -9.13 1.38 -8.82
N LYS A 155 -10.15 2.22 -9.08
CA LYS A 155 -11.57 1.86 -9.01
C LYS A 155 -11.91 0.63 -9.87
N ARG A 156 -11.37 0.54 -11.09
CA ARG A 156 -11.58 -0.62 -11.97
C ARG A 156 -10.92 -1.88 -11.45
N LEU A 157 -9.71 -1.77 -10.88
CA LEU A 157 -9.01 -2.89 -10.25
C LEU A 157 -9.76 -3.41 -9.03
N LEU A 158 -10.29 -2.50 -8.20
CA LEU A 158 -10.98 -2.83 -6.95
C LEU A 158 -12.36 -3.46 -7.16
N LYS A 159 -13.10 -3.02 -8.19
CA LYS A 159 -14.50 -3.42 -8.44
C LYS A 159 -14.79 -4.93 -8.36
N PRO A 160 -13.99 -5.85 -8.93
CA PRO A 160 -14.25 -7.29 -8.87
C PRO A 160 -14.09 -7.90 -7.47
N HIS A 161 -13.40 -7.20 -6.57
CA HIS A 161 -13.10 -7.67 -5.21
C HIS A 161 -14.08 -7.13 -4.17
N LEU A 162 -14.90 -6.14 -4.51
CA LEU A 162 -15.83 -5.54 -3.56
C LEU A 162 -16.79 -6.59 -2.97
N PRO A 163 -16.96 -6.60 -1.65
CA PRO A 163 -17.84 -7.55 -1.00
C PRO A 163 -19.30 -7.25 -1.34
N ALA A 164 -20.13 -8.30 -1.42
CA ALA A 164 -21.57 -8.16 -1.66
C ALA A 164 -22.31 -7.60 -0.43
N ASP A 165 -21.79 -7.86 0.77
CA ASP A 165 -22.26 -7.32 2.05
C ASP A 165 -21.08 -7.23 3.03
N LEU A 166 -21.22 -6.43 4.08
CA LEU A 166 -20.30 -6.44 5.21
C LEU A 166 -20.70 -7.55 6.19
N PRO A 167 -19.82 -8.55 6.45
CA PRO A 167 -20.06 -9.62 7.41
C PRO A 167 -20.34 -9.10 8.83
N ASP A 168 -20.74 -10.01 9.72
CA ASP A 168 -20.84 -9.70 11.15
C ASP A 168 -19.46 -9.72 11.81
N HIS A 169 -19.30 -8.99 12.92
CA HIS A 169 -18.02 -8.87 13.64
C HIS A 169 -17.48 -10.19 14.22
N ASP A 170 -18.32 -11.23 14.33
CA ASP A 170 -17.89 -12.56 14.77
C ASP A 170 -17.07 -13.30 13.71
N GLN A 171 -17.21 -12.91 12.43
CA GLN A 171 -16.37 -13.32 11.31
C GLN A 171 -15.24 -12.31 11.11
N TRP A 172 -14.37 -12.20 12.11
CA TRP A 172 -13.41 -11.10 12.22
C TRP A 172 -12.52 -10.96 10.97
N HIS A 173 -11.95 -12.04 10.43
CA HIS A 173 -11.07 -11.92 9.26
C HIS A 173 -11.82 -11.46 8.01
N GLU A 174 -12.99 -12.04 7.74
CA GLU A 174 -13.85 -11.69 6.60
C GLU A 174 -14.41 -10.27 6.72
N TYR A 175 -14.79 -9.87 7.94
CA TYR A 175 -15.24 -8.52 8.27
C TYR A 175 -14.17 -7.49 7.94
N TYR A 176 -12.95 -7.66 8.47
CA TYR A 176 -11.87 -6.70 8.28
C TYR A 176 -11.50 -6.58 6.82
N HIS A 177 -11.35 -7.70 6.12
CA HIS A 177 -11.04 -7.67 4.69
C HIS A 177 -12.14 -6.96 3.88
N ALA A 178 -13.41 -7.28 4.12
CA ALA A 178 -14.54 -6.61 3.46
C ALA A 178 -14.59 -5.12 3.77
N ARG A 179 -14.36 -4.75 5.04
CA ARG A 179 -14.34 -3.36 5.51
C ARG A 179 -13.24 -2.55 4.80
N GLU A 180 -12.02 -3.06 4.72
CA GLU A 180 -10.91 -2.35 4.08
C GLU A 180 -11.16 -2.12 2.58
N LEU A 181 -11.69 -3.11 1.86
CA LEU A 181 -12.05 -2.95 0.45
C LEU A 181 -13.15 -1.90 0.24
N LEU A 182 -14.12 -1.82 1.16
CA LEU A 182 -15.17 -0.80 1.13
C LEU A 182 -14.61 0.59 1.47
N ASP A 183 -13.72 0.71 2.46
CA ASP A 183 -13.04 1.94 2.80
C ASP A 183 -12.23 2.49 1.61
N MET A 184 -11.42 1.63 0.96
CA MET A 184 -10.71 1.99 -0.26
C MET A 184 -11.64 2.53 -1.34
N GLN A 185 -12.78 1.86 -1.57
CA GLN A 185 -13.74 2.29 -2.58
C GLN A 185 -14.37 3.65 -2.25
N LEU A 186 -14.70 3.89 -0.98
CA LEU A 186 -15.23 5.17 -0.50
C LEU A 186 -14.19 6.27 -0.62
N HIS A 187 -12.93 5.99 -0.29
CA HIS A 187 -11.82 6.91 -0.47
C HIS A 187 -11.64 7.32 -1.94
N ILE A 188 -11.63 6.35 -2.85
CA ILE A 188 -11.51 6.60 -4.29
C ILE A 188 -12.69 7.45 -4.79
N LEU A 189 -13.92 7.14 -4.36
CA LEU A 189 -15.12 7.89 -4.74
C LEU A 189 -15.07 9.32 -4.22
N ASP A 190 -14.59 9.53 -2.99
CA ASP A 190 -14.45 10.85 -2.39
C ASP A 190 -13.42 11.72 -3.14
N LEU A 191 -12.28 11.14 -3.51
CA LEU A 191 -11.23 11.83 -4.28
C LEU A 191 -11.64 12.11 -5.73
N LEU A 192 -12.46 11.24 -6.33
CA LEU A 192 -13.06 11.48 -7.65
C LEU A 192 -14.19 12.51 -7.64
N ASP A 193 -14.61 12.94 -6.44
CA ASP A 193 -15.81 13.75 -6.22
C ASP A 193 -17.10 13.10 -6.78
N ASP A 194 -17.15 11.77 -6.79
CA ASP A 194 -18.30 10.97 -7.23
C ASP A 194 -19.31 10.82 -6.08
N GLY A 195 -20.00 11.91 -5.76
CA GLY A 195 -20.96 11.96 -4.66
C GLY A 195 -22.09 10.93 -4.81
N ASN A 196 -22.57 10.68 -6.04
CA ASN A 196 -23.62 9.69 -6.27
C ASN A 196 -23.14 8.27 -5.90
N GLY A 197 -21.97 7.86 -6.40
CA GLY A 197 -21.41 6.56 -6.07
C GLY A 197 -21.07 6.44 -4.58
N PHE A 198 -20.53 7.50 -3.98
CA PHE A 198 -20.21 7.53 -2.55
C PHE A 198 -21.48 7.32 -1.70
N TYR A 199 -22.53 8.10 -1.94
CA TYR A 199 -23.76 8.02 -1.14
C TYR A 199 -24.50 6.69 -1.36
N GLU A 200 -24.53 6.17 -2.59
CA GLU A 200 -25.13 4.85 -2.85
C GLU A 200 -24.44 3.72 -2.08
N LEU A 201 -23.11 3.80 -1.94
CA LEU A 201 -22.32 2.81 -1.23
C LEU A 201 -22.44 2.97 0.30
N ILE A 202 -22.17 4.17 0.82
CA ILE A 202 -22.10 4.41 2.26
C ILE A 202 -23.44 4.16 2.96
N GLN A 203 -24.56 4.48 2.30
CA GLN A 203 -25.90 4.31 2.87
C GLN A 203 -26.23 2.84 3.17
N ARG A 204 -25.57 1.90 2.50
CA ARG A 204 -25.75 0.45 2.76
C ARG A 204 -25.05 0.00 4.03
N TYR A 205 -23.97 0.67 4.44
CA TYR A 205 -23.03 0.15 5.43
C TYR A 205 -22.77 1.06 6.64
N TYR A 206 -23.15 2.35 6.61
CA TYR A 206 -22.84 3.30 7.68
C TYR A 206 -23.31 2.87 9.08
N HIS A 207 -24.40 2.09 9.16
CA HIS A 207 -24.96 1.60 10.41
C HIS A 207 -24.28 0.33 10.94
N LYS A 208 -23.36 -0.26 10.18
CA LYS A 208 -22.65 -1.48 10.53
C LYS A 208 -21.25 -1.23 11.11
N ASP A 209 -20.60 -0.12 10.77
CA ASP A 209 -19.26 0.23 11.24
C ASP A 209 -19.20 1.72 11.63
N HIS A 210 -18.62 2.02 12.80
CA HIS A 210 -18.47 3.38 13.29
C HIS A 210 -17.64 4.29 12.36
N GLY A 211 -16.62 3.71 11.70
CA GLY A 211 -15.77 4.42 10.74
C GLY A 211 -16.57 4.83 9.50
N PHE A 212 -17.47 3.97 9.00
CA PHE A 212 -18.35 4.31 7.90
C PHE A 212 -19.36 5.40 8.27
N CYS A 213 -19.89 5.41 9.50
CA CYS A 213 -20.71 6.52 9.98
C CYS A 213 -19.94 7.86 9.95
N LEU A 214 -18.70 7.86 10.44
CA LEU A 214 -17.84 9.04 10.42
C LEU A 214 -17.50 9.51 9.00
N LEU A 215 -17.15 8.58 8.09
CA LEU A 215 -16.92 8.91 6.67
C LEU A 215 -18.17 9.52 6.02
N TYR A 216 -19.36 9.02 6.35
CA TYR A 216 -20.61 9.59 5.85
C TYR A 216 -20.79 11.03 6.35
N ALA A 217 -20.62 11.28 7.64
CA ALA A 217 -20.71 12.62 8.22
C ALA A 217 -19.70 13.59 7.58
N ASN A 218 -18.44 13.16 7.41
CA ASN A 218 -17.39 13.97 6.79
C ASN A 218 -17.71 14.32 5.33
N ARG A 219 -18.23 13.36 4.55
CA ARG A 219 -18.65 13.64 3.16
C ARG A 219 -19.82 14.62 3.10
N LEU A 220 -20.81 14.48 3.98
CA LEU A 220 -21.93 15.41 4.09
C LEU A 220 -21.44 16.84 4.40
N GLU A 221 -20.48 16.97 5.31
CA GLU A 221 -19.87 18.27 5.62
C GLU A 221 -19.12 18.85 4.42
N LYS A 222 -18.28 18.04 3.74
CA LYS A 222 -17.57 18.43 2.51
C LYS A 222 -18.52 18.96 1.43
N ASP A 223 -19.70 18.36 1.31
CA ASP A 223 -20.74 18.78 0.36
C ASP A 223 -21.61 19.96 0.87
N GLY A 224 -21.26 20.58 2.00
CA GLY A 224 -21.97 21.74 2.57
C GLY A 224 -23.29 21.40 3.27
N ARG A 225 -23.54 20.12 3.58
CA ARG A 225 -24.76 19.61 4.23
C ARG A 225 -24.55 19.50 5.74
N SER A 226 -24.01 20.53 6.39
CA SER A 226 -23.56 20.47 7.79
C SER A 226 -24.65 20.04 8.78
N LYS A 227 -25.91 20.43 8.56
CA LYS A 227 -27.03 19.98 9.42
C LYS A 227 -27.27 18.47 9.33
N GLU A 228 -27.05 17.88 8.16
CA GLU A 228 -27.17 16.44 7.96
C GLU A 228 -25.95 15.71 8.52
N ALA A 229 -24.75 16.29 8.35
CA ALA A 229 -23.52 15.76 8.93
C ALA A 229 -23.62 15.64 10.47
N VAL A 230 -24.10 16.69 11.15
CA VAL A 230 -24.32 16.67 12.61
C VAL A 230 -25.32 15.59 13.00
N ARG A 231 -26.47 15.50 12.32
CA ARG A 231 -27.45 14.44 12.61
C ARG A 231 -26.87 13.04 12.41
N MET A 232 -26.07 12.84 11.37
CA MET A 232 -25.42 11.56 11.11
C MET A 232 -24.40 11.22 12.22
N ALA A 233 -23.62 12.20 12.68
CA ALA A 233 -22.70 12.01 13.80
C ALA A 233 -23.44 11.69 15.12
N GLU A 234 -24.55 12.39 15.40
CA GLU A 234 -25.41 12.11 16.55
C GLU A 234 -26.06 10.72 16.49
N GLU A 235 -26.53 10.31 15.30
CA GLU A 235 -27.04 8.95 15.06
C GLU A 235 -25.94 7.90 15.29
N GLY A 236 -24.71 8.18 14.84
CA GLY A 236 -23.55 7.35 15.10
C GLY A 236 -23.29 7.09 16.58
N LEU A 237 -23.39 8.13 17.44
CA LEU A 237 -23.27 7.97 18.90
C LEU A 237 -24.36 7.06 19.50
N GLY A 238 -25.54 7.04 18.88
CA GLY A 238 -26.63 6.14 19.29
C GLY A 238 -26.43 4.70 18.83
N LEU A 239 -25.89 4.50 17.62
CA LEU A 239 -25.61 3.18 17.04
C LEU A 239 -24.37 2.52 17.66
N PHE A 240 -23.35 3.32 18.00
CA PHE A 240 -22.05 2.87 18.49
C PHE A 240 -21.69 3.61 19.80
N PRO A 241 -22.37 3.30 20.91
CA PRO A 241 -22.09 3.95 22.18
C PRO A 241 -20.70 3.56 22.71
N ASP A 242 -19.97 4.52 23.29
CA ASP A 242 -18.75 4.26 24.05
C ASP A 242 -19.05 3.25 25.15
N ARG A 243 -18.34 2.12 25.15
CA ARG A 243 -18.46 1.08 26.20
C ARG A 243 -17.60 1.41 27.42
#